data_AF-A0A562T704-F1
#
_entry.id   AF-A0A562T704-F1
#
_cell.length_a   1.000
_cell.length_b   1.000
_cell.length_c   1.000
_cell.angle_alpha   90.00
_cell.angle_beta   90.00
_cell.angle_gamma   90.00
#
_symmetry.space_group_name_H-M   'P 1'
#
loop_
_entity.id
_entity.type
_entity.pdbx_description
1 polymer ?
#
loop_
_entity_poly.entity_id
_entity_poly.type
_entity_poly.pdbx_seq_one_letter_code
_entity_poly.pdbx_strand_id
1 'polypeptide(L)'
;MENRTEGLLVKMPISVSPNNVTMNGDTANENPPESTEQKKRKRKRYRPIMPSILYNIYTLAESFPNKFRDRVCAECSWSIPTFYRKMRMLDKVSIKDKTKRVPSISNAEKERIIHIFDEVHAETRAQYDEYRQLPNKLAS
;
A
#
# COMPACT_ATOMS: atom_id res chain seq x y z
N MET A 1 32.98 33.50 16.09
CA MET A 1 33.31 32.41 15.16
C MET A 1 32.01 31.87 14.62
N GLU A 2 31.61 32.44 13.49
CA GLU A 2 30.47 32.00 12.69
C GLU A 2 30.84 30.68 12.00
N ASN A 3 29.93 29.73 11.96
CA ASN A 3 29.94 28.68 10.95
C ASN A 3 28.52 28.50 10.44
N ARG A 4 28.22 29.28 9.40
CA ARG A 4 27.18 28.99 8.41
C ARG A 4 27.67 27.86 7.54
N THR A 5 26.85 26.85 7.34
CA THR A 5 26.93 25.96 6.17
C THR A 5 25.56 25.90 5.50
N GLU A 6 25.49 26.65 4.40
CA GLU A 6 24.64 26.45 3.23
C GLU A 6 24.53 24.95 2.92
N GLY A 7 23.37 24.37 2.64
CA GLY A 7 22.63 24.59 1.40
C GLY A 7 22.71 23.31 0.56
N LEU A 8 21.68 22.46 0.61
CA LEU A 8 21.48 21.42 -0.41
C LEU A 8 19.98 21.28 -0.70
N LEU A 9 19.52 22.15 -1.61
CA LEU A 9 18.20 22.15 -2.20
C LEU A 9 18.11 21.00 -3.22
N VAL A 10 17.49 19.88 -2.84
CA VAL A 10 17.19 18.78 -3.77
C VAL A 10 16.03 19.20 -4.67
N LYS A 11 16.34 19.71 -5.87
CA LYS A 11 15.36 19.93 -6.94
C LYS A 11 15.00 18.58 -7.58
N MET A 12 13.81 18.07 -7.28
CA MET A 12 13.20 16.98 -8.05
C MET A 12 12.55 17.57 -9.32
N PRO A 13 12.68 16.94 -10.51
CA PRO A 13 12.01 17.42 -11.71
C PRO A 13 10.52 17.03 -11.67
N ILE A 14 9.67 18.05 -11.60
CA ILE A 14 8.23 17.93 -11.84
C ILE A 14 8.05 17.87 -13.37
N SER A 15 7.54 16.76 -13.89
CA SER A 15 7.07 16.70 -15.27
C SER A 15 5.74 17.43 -15.36
N VAL A 16 5.73 18.57 -16.03
CA VAL A 16 4.49 19.24 -16.46
C VAL A 16 4.60 19.46 -17.97
N SER A 17 3.74 18.80 -18.74
CA SER A 17 3.33 19.28 -20.06
C SER A 17 1.91 19.79 -19.91
N PRO A 18 1.64 20.99 -20.45
CA PRO A 18 0.68 21.04 -21.54
C PRO A 18 1.07 22.08 -22.58
N ASN A 19 1.19 21.69 -23.85
CA ASN A 19 1.03 22.63 -24.94
C ASN A 19 -0.08 22.10 -25.85
N ASN A 20 -1.13 22.90 -25.91
CA ASN A 20 -2.31 22.72 -26.71
C ASN A 20 -2.24 23.68 -27.91
N VAL A 21 -2.71 23.19 -29.06
CA VAL A 21 -3.24 23.93 -30.22
C VAL A 21 -2.33 24.91 -30.97
N THR A 22 -2.00 24.54 -32.21
CA THR A 22 -1.86 25.49 -33.33
C THR A 22 -2.71 24.98 -34.50
N MET A 23 -3.69 25.78 -34.91
CA MET A 23 -4.44 25.68 -36.16
C MET A 23 -3.57 26.17 -37.32
N ASN A 24 -3.59 25.45 -38.45
CA ASN A 24 -3.35 25.88 -39.85
C ASN A 24 -3.65 24.61 -40.69
N GLY A 25 -4.50 24.57 -41.70
CA GLY A 25 -4.64 25.44 -42.86
C GLY A 25 -4.56 24.51 -44.09
N ASP A 26 -5.58 24.53 -44.94
CA ASP A 26 -5.79 23.62 -46.08
C ASP A 26 -4.60 23.53 -47.05
N THR A 27 -4.32 22.34 -47.56
CA THR A 27 -3.91 22.11 -48.96
C THR A 27 -4.13 20.65 -49.33
N ALA A 28 -4.92 20.44 -50.38
CA ALA A 28 -5.05 19.16 -51.07
C ALA A 28 -3.68 18.70 -51.60
N ASN A 29 -3.42 17.39 -51.64
CA ASN A 29 -3.32 16.62 -52.88
C ASN A 29 -2.67 15.23 -52.66
N GLU A 30 -3.15 14.26 -53.43
CA GLU A 30 -2.50 13.02 -53.85
C GLU A 30 -2.22 11.92 -52.81
N ASN A 31 -3.15 10.95 -52.78
CA ASN A 31 -2.85 9.56 -52.44
C ASN A 31 -1.87 8.97 -53.46
N PRO A 32 -0.75 8.33 -53.03
CA PRO A 32 -0.04 7.34 -53.82
C PRO A 32 -0.61 5.93 -53.58
N PRO A 33 -0.45 5.01 -54.55
CA PRO A 33 -1.16 3.76 -54.60
C PRO A 33 -0.68 2.77 -53.54
N GLU A 34 -1.66 1.99 -53.08
CA GLU A 34 -1.58 0.77 -52.31
C GLU A 34 -0.41 -0.13 -52.77
N SER A 35 0.69 -0.14 -52.00
CA SER A 35 1.63 -1.25 -52.00
C SER A 35 1.25 -2.22 -50.88
N THR A 36 0.78 -3.36 -51.35
CA THR A 36 0.39 -4.54 -50.59
C THR A 36 1.56 -5.08 -49.76
N GLU A 37 1.73 -4.58 -48.55
CA GLU A 37 2.37 -5.37 -47.50
C GLU A 37 1.84 -5.01 -46.12
N GLN A 38 0.53 -5.21 -45.95
CA GLN A 38 -0.12 -5.31 -44.65
C GLN A 38 0.45 -6.53 -43.92
N LYS A 39 1.60 -6.31 -43.29
CA LYS A 39 2.18 -7.19 -42.28
C LYS A 39 1.16 -7.28 -41.16
N LYS A 40 0.27 -8.27 -41.25
CA LYS A 40 -0.75 -8.63 -40.25
C LYS A 40 -0.03 -8.91 -38.92
N ARG A 41 0.28 -7.85 -38.17
CA ARG A 41 0.74 -7.92 -36.79
C ARG A 41 -0.45 -8.48 -36.01
N LYS A 42 -0.48 -9.81 -35.86
CA LYS A 42 -1.44 -10.52 -35.03
C LYS A 42 -1.48 -9.80 -33.69
N ARG A 43 -2.59 -9.14 -33.37
CA ARG A 43 -2.80 -8.50 -32.07
C ARG A 43 -2.59 -9.59 -31.02
N LYS A 44 -1.50 -9.52 -30.26
CA LYS A 44 -1.23 -10.45 -29.16
C LYS A 44 -2.44 -10.36 -28.24
N ARG A 45 -3.21 -11.46 -28.13
CA ARG A 45 -4.34 -11.52 -27.21
C ARG A 45 -3.79 -11.29 -25.81
N TYR A 46 -4.17 -10.18 -25.18
CA TYR A 46 -3.88 -9.96 -23.78
C TYR A 46 -4.69 -10.99 -23.00
N ARG A 47 -4.01 -11.98 -22.42
CA ARG A 47 -4.62 -12.76 -21.35
C ARG A 47 -4.35 -12.00 -20.07
N PRO A 48 -5.38 -11.67 -19.28
CA PRO A 48 -5.17 -11.15 -17.93
C PRO A 48 -4.26 -12.13 -17.19
N ILE A 49 -3.09 -11.66 -16.76
CA ILE A 49 -2.21 -12.45 -15.91
C ILE A 49 -2.80 -12.36 -14.52
N MET A 50 -3.40 -13.46 -14.05
CA MET A 50 -3.84 -13.56 -12.67
C MET A 50 -2.63 -13.83 -11.79
N PRO A 51 -2.42 -13.07 -10.71
CA PRO A 51 -1.32 -13.33 -9.79
C PRO A 51 -1.47 -14.70 -9.12
N SER A 52 -0.34 -15.31 -8.76
CA SER A 52 -0.36 -16.59 -8.05
C SER A 52 -0.96 -16.44 -6.65
N ILE A 53 -1.51 -17.54 -6.11
CA ILE A 53 -1.99 -17.58 -4.72
C ILE A 53 -0.89 -17.18 -3.73
N LEU A 54 0.35 -17.58 -3.99
CA LEU A 54 1.50 -17.20 -3.17
C LEU A 54 1.70 -15.68 -3.16
N TYR A 55 1.64 -15.05 -4.34
CA TYR A 55 1.74 -13.60 -4.46
C TYR A 55 0.61 -12.90 -3.70
N ASN A 56 -0.64 -13.35 -3.87
CA ASN A 56 -1.79 -12.76 -3.20
C ASN A 56 -1.70 -12.87 -1.67
N ILE A 57 -1.33 -14.05 -1.15
CA ILE A 57 -1.16 -14.26 0.29
C ILE A 57 -0.01 -13.41 0.82
N TYR A 58 1.11 -13.33 0.09
CA TYR A 58 2.27 -12.53 0.50
C TYR A 58 1.90 -11.04 0.59
N THR A 59 1.30 -10.48 -0.46
CA THR A 59 0.87 -9.07 -0.48
C THR A 59 -0.16 -8.79 0.62
N LEU A 60 -1.06 -9.73 0.89
CA LEU A 60 -2.02 -9.60 1.98
C LEU A 60 -1.32 -9.56 3.34
N ALA A 61 -0.39 -10.47 3.60
CA ALA A 61 0.40 -10.52 4.83
C ALA A 61 1.25 -9.26 5.03
N GLU A 62 1.83 -8.71 3.96
CA GLU A 62 2.59 -7.45 3.99
C GLU A 62 1.69 -6.25 4.30
N SER A 63 0.44 -6.27 3.83
CA SER A 63 -0.53 -5.18 4.09
C SER A 63 -1.10 -5.19 5.51
N PHE A 64 -1.12 -6.35 6.17
CA PHE A 64 -1.70 -6.55 7.51
C PHE A 64 -1.17 -5.56 8.57
N PRO A 65 0.16 -5.44 8.81
CA PRO A 65 0.69 -4.52 9.82
C PRO A 65 0.33 -3.06 9.56
N ASN A 66 0.21 -2.66 8.28
CA ASN A 66 -0.19 -1.30 7.92
C ASN A 66 -1.64 -1.03 8.31
N LYS A 67 -2.56 -1.93 7.93
CA LYS A 67 -3.98 -1.82 8.30
C LYS A 67 -4.19 -1.80 9.82
N PHE A 68 -3.49 -2.70 10.52
CA PHE A 68 -3.54 -2.76 11.98
C PHE A 68 -3.06 -1.47 12.62
N ARG A 69 -1.89 -0.95 12.19
CA ARG A 69 -1.36 0.33 12.69
C ARG A 69 -2.36 1.46 12.47
N ASP A 70 -2.91 1.58 11.27
CA ASP A 70 -3.77 2.70 10.92
C ASP A 70 -5.08 2.68 11.73
N ARG A 71 -5.68 1.50 11.93
CA ARG A 71 -6.82 1.32 12.85
C ARG A 71 -6.47 1.68 14.30
N VAL A 72 -5.34 1.19 14.83
CA VAL A 72 -4.91 1.52 16.20
C VAL A 72 -4.71 3.02 16.35
N CYS A 73 -4.09 3.68 15.36
CA CYS A 73 -3.88 5.13 15.39
C CYS A 73 -5.20 5.90 15.41
N ALA A 74 -6.18 5.49 14.59
CA ALA A 74 -7.50 6.12 14.56
C ALA A 74 -8.26 5.94 15.87
N GLU A 75 -8.34 4.72 16.38
CA GLU A 75 -9.17 4.35 17.53
C GLU A 75 -8.58 4.78 18.87
N CYS A 76 -7.25 4.72 19.02
CA CYS A 76 -6.57 5.18 20.23
C CYS A 76 -6.17 6.67 20.15
N SER A 77 -6.55 7.39 19.08
CA SER A 77 -6.13 8.79 18.83
C SER A 77 -4.61 8.98 18.89
N TRP A 78 -3.85 8.01 18.38
CA TRP A 78 -2.40 8.07 18.33
C TRP A 78 -1.93 8.58 16.97
N SER A 79 -0.86 9.38 16.99
CA SER A 79 -0.10 9.63 15.77
C SER A 79 0.82 8.45 15.42
N ILE A 80 1.21 8.31 14.15
CA ILE A 80 2.17 7.28 13.71
C ILE A 80 3.46 7.26 14.57
N PRO A 81 4.09 8.41 14.90
CA PRO A 81 5.25 8.41 15.80
C PRO A 81 4.93 7.89 17.21
N THR A 82 3.73 8.17 17.71
CA THR A 82 3.28 7.71 19.03
C THR A 82 3.07 6.20 19.06
N PHE A 83 2.46 5.65 18.01
CA PHE A 83 2.34 4.20 17.83
C PHE A 83 3.72 3.51 17.93
N TYR A 84 4.69 3.95 17.11
CA TYR A 84 6.02 3.33 17.14
C TYR A 84 6.80 3.61 18.42
N ARG A 85 6.52 4.71 19.13
CA ARG A 85 7.08 4.96 20.46
C ARG A 85 6.54 3.92 21.44
N LYS A 86 5.21 3.80 21.56
CA LYS A 86 4.51 2.88 22.46
C LYS A 86 4.86 1.41 22.18
N MET A 87 4.93 1.02 20.91
CA MET A 87 5.31 -0.34 20.49
C MET A 87 6.70 -0.78 20.99
N ARG A 88 7.62 0.17 21.21
CA ARG A 88 8.97 -0.10 21.73
C ARG A 88 9.09 0.10 23.23
N MET A 89 8.05 0.58 23.91
CA MET A 89 8.09 0.76 25.36
C MET A 89 8.00 -0.58 26.06
N LEU A 90 8.81 -0.75 27.10
CA LEU A 90 8.77 -1.90 27.98
C LEU A 90 7.95 -1.57 29.22
N ASP A 91 7.27 -2.59 29.73
CA ASP A 91 6.61 -2.51 31.03
C ASP A 91 7.68 -2.32 32.12
N LYS A 92 7.39 -1.42 33.06
CA LYS A 92 8.33 -1.08 34.13
C LYS A 92 8.04 -1.93 35.35
N VAL A 93 9.05 -2.21 36.16
CA VAL A 93 8.83 -2.79 37.49
C VAL A 93 8.51 -1.66 38.47
N SER A 94 7.52 -1.86 39.33
CA SER A 94 7.15 -0.87 40.34
C SER A 94 8.29 -0.67 41.35
N ILE A 95 8.60 0.60 41.63
CA ILE A 95 9.65 0.97 42.60
C ILE A 95 9.26 0.51 44.01
N LYS A 96 7.97 0.52 44.34
CA LYS A 96 7.44 0.15 45.65
C LYS A 96 7.32 -1.35 45.85
N ASP A 97 7.16 -2.10 44.77
CA ASP A 97 6.92 -3.54 44.79
C ASP A 97 7.61 -4.19 43.59
N LYS A 98 8.78 -4.77 43.83
CA LYS A 98 9.62 -5.37 42.78
C LYS A 98 8.95 -6.56 42.06
N THR A 99 7.80 -7.03 42.55
CA THR A 99 7.03 -8.12 41.93
C THR A 99 5.96 -7.62 40.97
N LYS A 100 5.56 -6.34 41.07
CA LYS A 100 4.48 -5.75 40.25
C LYS A 100 5.02 -5.07 39.00
N ARG A 101 4.44 -5.40 37.85
CA ARG A 101 4.68 -4.70 36.58
C ARG A 101 3.67 -3.57 36.39
N VAL A 102 4.17 -2.43 35.93
CA VAL A 102 3.39 -1.25 35.52
C VAL A 102 3.39 -1.22 34.00
N PRO A 103 2.24 -1.46 33.35
CA PRO A 103 2.17 -1.53 31.90
C PRO A 103 2.41 -0.16 31.26
N SER A 104 3.07 -0.15 30.12
CA SER A 104 3.34 1.08 29.35
C SER A 104 2.12 1.59 28.55
N ILE A 105 1.11 0.74 28.41
CA ILE A 105 -0.18 0.97 27.75
C ILE A 105 -1.28 0.85 28.81
N SER A 106 -2.28 1.73 28.76
CA SER A 106 -3.42 1.65 29.70
C SER A 106 -4.29 0.42 29.43
N ASN A 107 -5.06 -0.02 30.43
CA ASN A 107 -5.94 -1.18 30.26
C ASN A 107 -6.98 -0.96 29.14
N ALA A 108 -7.55 0.24 29.04
CA ALA A 108 -8.51 0.59 27.99
C ALA A 108 -7.88 0.55 26.59
N GLU A 109 -6.69 1.13 26.42
CA GLU A 109 -5.94 1.03 25.15
C GLU A 109 -5.62 -0.42 24.82
N LYS A 110 -5.21 -1.23 25.81
CA LYS A 110 -4.92 -2.66 25.62
C LYS A 110 -6.13 -3.42 25.10
N GLU A 111 -7.28 -3.27 25.74
CA GLU A 111 -8.53 -3.91 25.30
C GLU A 111 -8.90 -3.48 23.89
N ARG A 112 -8.76 -2.19 23.58
CA ARG A 112 -9.05 -1.67 22.24
C ARG A 112 -8.10 -2.23 21.18
N ILE A 113 -6.80 -2.32 21.49
CA ILE A 113 -5.78 -2.89 20.60
C ILE A 113 -6.08 -4.36 20.28
N ILE A 114 -6.48 -5.15 21.28
CA ILE A 114 -6.84 -6.57 21.08
C ILE A 114 -8.06 -6.67 20.17
N HIS A 115 -9.11 -5.89 20.44
CA HIS A 115 -10.31 -5.86 19.61
C HIS A 115 -10.00 -5.51 18.15
N ILE A 116 -9.18 -4.48 17.92
CA ILE A 116 -8.77 -4.08 16.57
C ILE A 116 -7.99 -5.20 15.88
N PHE A 117 -7.13 -5.91 16.62
CA PHE A 117 -6.39 -7.04 16.07
C PHE A 117 -7.35 -8.13 15.57
N ASP A 118 -8.35 -8.48 16.38
CA ASP A 118 -9.37 -9.48 16.03
C ASP A 118 -10.17 -9.07 14.79
N GLU A 119 -10.61 -7.81 14.70
CA GLU A 119 -11.30 -7.27 13.52
C GLU A 119 -10.44 -7.36 12.26
N VAL A 120 -9.21 -6.84 12.30
CA VAL A 120 -8.32 -6.82 11.13
C VAL A 120 -7.95 -8.24 10.72
N HIS A 121 -7.77 -9.14 11.67
CA HIS A 121 -7.50 -10.55 11.41
C HIS A 121 -8.71 -11.26 10.80
N ALA A 122 -9.93 -10.99 11.27
CA ALA A 122 -11.16 -11.52 10.67
C ALA A 122 -11.37 -11.02 9.24
N GLU A 123 -11.18 -9.73 8.99
CA GLU A 123 -11.22 -9.14 7.64
C GLU A 123 -10.18 -9.80 6.71
N THR A 124 -8.94 -9.94 7.19
CA THR A 124 -7.85 -10.57 6.44
C THR A 124 -8.15 -12.05 6.15
N ARG A 125 -8.72 -12.77 7.13
CA ARG A 125 -9.14 -14.16 6.98
C ARG A 125 -10.20 -14.32 5.89
N ALA A 126 -11.22 -13.48 5.92
CA ALA A 126 -12.27 -13.50 4.89
C ALA A 126 -11.69 -13.33 3.48
N GLN A 127 -10.65 -12.50 3.31
CA GLN A 127 -10.02 -12.26 2.01
C GLN A 127 -9.32 -13.50 1.44
N TYR A 128 -8.68 -14.33 2.27
CA TYR A 128 -7.99 -15.53 1.77
C TYR A 128 -8.79 -16.82 1.90
N ASP A 129 -9.90 -16.83 2.63
CA ASP A 129 -10.81 -17.97 2.68
C ASP A 129 -11.44 -18.26 1.30
N GLU A 130 -11.53 -17.27 0.42
CA GLU A 130 -11.88 -17.47 -1.00
C GLU A 130 -10.93 -18.48 -1.68
N TYR A 131 -9.63 -18.43 -1.35
CA TYR A 131 -8.65 -19.36 -1.94
C TYR A 131 -8.81 -20.80 -1.45
N ARG A 132 -9.44 -21.02 -0.29
CA ARG A 132 -9.75 -22.38 0.19
C ARG A 132 -10.86 -23.04 -0.63
N GLN A 133 -11.69 -22.24 -1.31
CA GLN A 133 -12.87 -22.71 -2.06
C GLN A 133 -12.60 -22.85 -3.57
N LEU A 134 -11.43 -22.42 -4.05
CA LEU A 134 -11.01 -22.52 -5.46
C LEU A 134 -10.93 -23.92 -6.09
N PRO A 135 -10.58 -25.03 -5.40
CA PRO A 135 -10.47 -26.33 -6.09
C PRO A 135 -11.80 -26.83 -6.69
N ASN A 136 -12.95 -26.26 -6.32
CA ASN A 136 -14.26 -26.76 -6.75
C ASN A 136 -14.85 -26.05 -7.98
N LYS A 137 -14.27 -24.95 -8.48
CA LYS A 137 -14.86 -24.15 -9.59
C LYS A 137 -14.21 -24.35 -10.96
N LEU A 138 -13.10 -25.09 -11.03
CA LEU A 138 -12.40 -25.39 -12.29
C LEU A 138 -12.59 -26.84 -12.77
N ALA A 139 -13.34 -27.65 -12.01
CA ALA A 139 -13.59 -29.06 -12.28
C ALA A 139 -15.04 -29.36 -12.69
N SER A 140 -15.87 -28.34 -12.95
CA SER A 140 -17.28 -28.44 -13.35
C SER A 140 -17.53 -27.79 -14.70
#